data_AF-A0A644X4Z2-F1
#
_entry.id   AF-A0A644X4Z2-F1
#
_cell.length_a   1.000
_cell.length_b   1.000
_cell.length_c   1.000
_cell.angle_alpha   90.00
_cell.angle_beta   90.00
_cell.angle_gamma   90.00
#
_symmetry.space_group_name_H-M   'P 1'
#
loop_
_entity.id
_entity.type
_entity.pdbx_description
1 polymer ?
#
loop_
_entity_poly.entity_id
_entity_poly.type
_entity_poly.pdbx_seq_one_letter_code
_entity_poly.pdbx_strand_id
1 'polypeptide(L)'
;MNSMDKDWRLQGQEKYLFGKKLIHKNYFDRTNQSDHDHCEFCNEKFSDSDIGCLLAGFATIDNYHWICEKCFDDFKSEFEWAIE
;
A
#
# COMPACT_ATOMS: atom_id res chain seq x y z
N MET A 1 28.28 7.72 15.22
CA MET A 1 27.31 6.62 15.17
C MET A 1 26.07 7.21 14.53
N ASN A 2 25.87 6.98 13.24
CA ASN A 2 24.84 7.66 12.46
C ASN A 2 23.46 7.25 12.94
N SER A 3 22.64 8.25 13.22
CA SER A 3 21.22 8.15 13.53
C SER A 3 20.55 7.21 12.52
N MET A 4 19.84 6.20 13.01
CA MET A 4 18.89 5.43 12.22
C MET A 4 17.81 6.40 11.74
N ASP A 5 17.98 6.94 10.54
CA ASP A 5 16.90 7.59 9.80
C ASP A 5 15.85 6.51 9.53
N LYS A 6 14.86 6.42 10.41
CA LYS A 6 13.67 5.59 10.15
C LYS A 6 13.06 6.11 8.86
N ASP A 7 12.79 5.20 7.92
CA ASP A 7 12.14 5.53 6.66
C ASP A 7 10.87 6.35 6.94
N TRP A 8 10.74 7.53 6.33
CA TRP A 8 9.65 8.47 6.60
C TRP A 8 8.26 7.90 6.25
N ARG A 9 8.23 6.83 5.46
CA ARG A 9 7.02 6.08 5.12
C ARG A 9 6.48 5.27 6.30
N LEU A 10 7.31 4.95 7.29
CA LEU A 10 6.95 4.20 8.49
C LEU A 10 6.44 5.14 9.58
N GLN A 11 5.13 5.16 9.80
CA GLN A 11 4.41 6.06 10.70
C GLN A 11 3.52 5.32 11.72
N GLY A 12 3.65 4.01 11.86
CA GLY A 12 2.85 3.21 12.79
C GLY A 12 1.97 2.14 12.11
N GLN A 13 2.16 1.92 10.80
CA GLN A 13 1.39 0.95 10.01
C GLN A 13 1.54 -0.47 10.56
N GLU A 14 2.64 -0.78 11.25
CA GLU A 14 2.90 -2.10 11.85
C GLU A 14 1.78 -2.53 12.80
N LYS A 15 1.03 -1.60 13.38
CA LYS A 15 -0.10 -1.90 14.28
C LYS A 15 -1.26 -2.60 13.59
N TYR A 16 -1.40 -2.47 12.28
CA TYR A 16 -2.54 -3.02 11.52
C TYR A 16 -2.14 -3.76 10.25
N LEU A 17 -0.94 -3.53 9.69
CA LEU A 17 -0.44 -4.22 8.51
C LEU A 17 0.51 -5.38 8.83
N PHE A 18 1.08 -5.46 10.03
CA PHE A 18 2.04 -6.53 10.35
C PHE A 18 1.40 -7.92 10.30
N GLY A 19 2.05 -8.87 9.61
CA GLY A 19 1.60 -10.25 9.41
C GLY A 19 0.30 -10.37 8.59
N LYS A 20 -0.12 -9.31 7.90
CA LYS A 20 -1.33 -9.35 7.07
C LYS A 20 -1.11 -10.10 5.77
N LYS A 21 -2.19 -10.72 5.30
CA LYS A 21 -2.29 -11.27 3.96
C LYS A 21 -2.71 -10.17 3.00
N LEU A 22 -2.03 -10.12 1.87
CA LEU A 22 -2.26 -9.16 0.81
C LEU A 22 -2.59 -9.89 -0.50
N ILE A 23 -3.40 -9.26 -1.33
CA ILE A 23 -3.79 -9.74 -2.65
C ILE A 23 -3.26 -8.75 -3.67
N HIS A 24 -2.46 -9.23 -4.62
CA HIS A 24 -2.07 -8.42 -5.76
C HIS A 24 -3.24 -8.35 -6.75
N LYS A 25 -3.69 -7.13 -7.04
CA LYS A 25 -4.82 -6.91 -7.94
C LYS A 25 -4.74 -5.55 -8.61
N ASN A 26 -5.41 -5.46 -9.76
CA ASN A 26 -5.66 -4.18 -10.41
C ASN A 26 -6.61 -3.35 -9.54
N TYR A 27 -6.30 -2.07 -9.45
CA TYR A 27 -7.18 -1.08 -8.87
C TYR A 27 -8.25 -0.68 -9.88
N PHE A 28 -9.47 -0.51 -9.39
CA PHE A 28 -10.58 0.01 -10.17
C PHE A 28 -11.21 1.13 -9.35
N ASP A 29 -11.36 2.30 -9.96
CA ASP A 29 -11.98 3.46 -9.34
C ASP A 29 -13.38 3.06 -8.86
N ARG A 30 -13.64 3.36 -7.59
CA ARG A 30 -14.97 3.18 -7.02
C ARG A 30 -15.91 4.09 -7.80
N THR A 31 -17.15 3.63 -8.02
CA THR A 31 -18.16 4.41 -8.76
C THR A 31 -18.41 5.80 -8.17
N ASN A 32 -18.08 5.99 -6.89
CA ASN A 32 -17.98 7.31 -6.26
C ASN A 32 -16.53 7.83 -6.39
N GLN A 33 -16.34 8.82 -7.26
CA GLN A 33 -15.06 9.45 -7.59
C GLN A 33 -14.35 10.15 -6.40
N SER A 34 -14.96 10.24 -5.22
CA SER A 34 -14.37 10.93 -4.06
C SER A 34 -13.52 10.04 -3.15
N ASP A 35 -13.58 8.71 -3.30
CA ASP A 35 -12.79 7.76 -2.49
C ASP A 35 -11.73 7.09 -3.37
N HIS A 36 -10.72 7.86 -3.77
CA HIS A 36 -9.51 7.26 -4.32
C HIS A 36 -8.68 6.68 -3.18
N ASP A 37 -8.31 5.41 -3.29
CA ASP A 37 -7.38 4.78 -2.37
C ASP A 37 -5.96 5.30 -2.64
N HIS A 38 -5.20 5.44 -1.56
CA HIS A 38 -3.80 5.87 -1.60
C HIS A 38 -2.93 4.78 -0.98
N CYS A 39 -1.67 4.72 -1.37
CA CYS A 39 -0.70 3.83 -0.72
C CYS A 39 -0.54 4.25 0.76
N GLU A 40 -0.73 3.31 1.69
CA GLU A 40 -0.65 3.52 3.13
C GLU A 40 0.74 4.03 3.62
N PHE A 41 1.76 3.91 2.77
CA PHE A 41 3.14 4.25 3.08
C PHE A 41 3.59 5.56 2.43
N CYS A 42 3.44 5.67 1.11
CA CYS A 42 3.95 6.82 0.35
C CYS A 42 2.86 7.80 -0.10
N ASN A 43 1.57 7.53 0.19
CA ASN A 43 0.41 8.28 -0.29
C ASN A 43 0.30 8.39 -1.82
N GLU A 44 0.96 7.51 -2.57
CA GLU A 44 0.81 7.47 -4.03
C GLU A 44 -0.62 7.04 -4.40
N LYS A 45 -1.23 7.76 -5.35
CA LYS A 45 -2.64 7.61 -5.70
C LYS A 45 -2.88 6.40 -6.60
N PHE A 46 -3.92 5.62 -6.30
CA PHE A 46 -4.44 4.61 -7.22
C PHE A 46 -5.65 5.16 -7.98
N SER A 47 -5.68 4.93 -9.29
CA SER A 47 -6.81 5.26 -10.16
C SER A 47 -6.61 4.57 -11.51
N ASP A 48 -7.69 4.00 -12.07
CA ASP A 48 -7.68 3.46 -13.44
C ASP A 48 -8.07 4.49 -14.50
N SER A 49 -8.63 5.63 -14.07
CA SER A 49 -9.08 6.71 -14.95
C SER A 49 -8.03 7.83 -15.10
N ASP A 50 -7.20 8.09 -14.08
CA ASP A 50 -6.22 9.17 -14.06
C ASP A 50 -4.86 8.74 -14.61
N ILE A 51 -4.33 9.53 -15.55
CA ILE A 51 -2.99 9.33 -16.12
C ILE A 51 -1.93 9.64 -15.05
N GLY A 52 -0.98 8.72 -14.87
CA GLY A 52 0.12 8.87 -13.91
C GLY A 52 -0.18 8.33 -12.51
N CYS A 53 -1.35 7.74 -12.30
CA CYS A 53 -1.68 7.01 -11.08
C CYS A 53 -1.30 5.52 -11.19
N LEU A 54 -1.26 4.86 -10.04
CA LEU A 54 -1.04 3.42 -9.96
C LEU A 54 -2.30 2.66 -10.39
N LEU A 55 -2.13 1.72 -11.33
CA LEU A 55 -3.21 0.87 -11.85
C LEU A 55 -3.35 -0.45 -11.08
N ALA A 56 -2.35 -0.83 -10.29
CA ALA A 56 -2.29 -2.10 -9.58
C ALA A 56 -1.44 -1.98 -8.32
N GLY A 57 -1.73 -2.85 -7.35
CA GLY A 57 -1.00 -2.91 -6.10
C GLY A 57 -1.45 -4.07 -5.24
N PHE A 58 -1.02 -4.04 -3.98
CA PHE A 58 -1.36 -5.03 -2.98
C PHE A 58 -2.42 -4.47 -2.04
N ALA A 59 -3.58 -5.11 -2.01
CA ALA A 59 -4.67 -4.76 -1.10
C ALA A 59 -4.75 -5.78 0.03
N THR A 60 -5.14 -5.36 1.23
CA THR A 60 -5.56 -6.30 2.28
C THR A 60 -6.80 -7.08 1.83
N ILE A 61 -7.05 -8.26 2.44
CA ILE A 61 -8.19 -9.13 2.06
C ILE A 61 -9.55 -8.40 2.16
N ASP A 62 -9.69 -7.50 3.14
CA ASP A 62 -10.85 -6.64 3.32
C ASP A 62 -10.92 -5.44 2.34
N ASN A 63 -9.91 -5.32 1.46
CA ASN A 63 -9.75 -4.28 0.44
C ASN A 63 -9.76 -2.85 1.04
N TYR A 64 -9.37 -2.72 2.31
CA TYR A 64 -9.38 -1.47 3.04
C TYR A 64 -8.04 -0.72 2.95
N HIS A 65 -6.92 -1.43 2.98
CA HIS A 65 -5.59 -0.83 2.85
C HIS A 65 -4.95 -1.22 1.52
N TRP A 66 -4.33 -0.25 0.86
CA TRP A 66 -3.61 -0.43 -0.40
C TRP A 66 -2.14 -0.07 -0.25
N ILE A 67 -1.29 -0.86 -0.89
CA ILE A 67 0.16 -0.75 -0.84
C ILE A 67 0.67 -0.84 -2.27
N CYS A 68 1.42 0.16 -2.71
CA CYS A 68 2.01 0.14 -4.04
C CYS A 68 3.12 -0.93 -4.12
N GLU A 69 3.39 -1.43 -5.32
CA GLU A 69 4.36 -2.52 -5.52
C GLU A 69 5.75 -2.18 -4.97
N LYS A 70 6.15 -0.91 -5.06
CA LYS A 70 7.41 -0.41 -4.50
C LYS A 70 7.45 -0.50 -2.98
N CYS A 71 6.41 -0.03 -2.29
CA CYS A 71 6.35 -0.11 -0.83
C CYS A 71 6.18 -1.55 -0.35
N PHE A 72 5.46 -2.38 -1.12
CA PHE A 72 5.40 -3.81 -0.86
C PHE A 72 6.80 -4.44 -0.91
N ASP A 73 7.57 -4.20 -1.96
CA ASP A 73 8.90 -4.78 -2.10
C ASP A 73 9.87 -4.32 -1.01
N ASP A 74 9.81 -3.04 -0.65
CA ASP A 74 10.66 -2.45 0.40
C ASP A 74 10.33 -2.99 1.80
N PHE A 75 9.06 -3.25 2.11
CA PHE A 75 8.60 -3.55 3.48
C PHE A 75 8.10 -4.98 3.70
N LYS A 76 7.95 -5.82 2.66
CA LYS A 76 7.42 -7.21 2.77
C LYS A 76 8.11 -8.05 3.84
N SER A 77 9.44 -7.91 3.97
CA SER A 77 10.24 -8.66 4.93
C SER A 77 10.07 -8.13 6.35
N GLU A 78 9.92 -6.81 6.52
CA GLU A 78 9.75 -6.18 7.83
C GLU A 78 8.33 -6.39 8.38
N PHE A 79 7.33 -6.41 7.50
CA PHE A 79 5.93 -6.58 7.85
C PHE A 79 5.46 -8.04 7.79
N GLU A 80 6.32 -8.98 7.40
CA GLU A 80 6.01 -10.40 7.26
C GLU A 80 4.75 -10.65 6.41
N TRP A 81 4.59 -9.89 5.32
CA TRP A 81 3.41 -10.01 4.47
C TRP A 81 3.41 -11.32 3.68
N ALA A 82 2.24 -11.95 3.63
CA ALA A 82 1.98 -13.09 2.77
C ALA A 82 1.09 -12.68 1.60
N ILE A 83 1.36 -13.23 0.42
CA ILE A 83 0.49 -13.09 -0.75
C ILE A 83 -0.49 -14.26 -0.73
N GLU A 84 -1.79 -13.96 -0.91
CA GLU A 84 -2.84 -14.97 -1.10
C GLU A 84 -3.09 -15.25 -2.59
#